data_AF-A0A6C2C1L0-F1
#
_entry.id   AF-A0A6C2C1L0-F1
#
_cell.length_a   1.000
_cell.length_b   1.000
_cell.length_c   1.000
_cell.angle_alpha   90.00
_cell.angle_beta   90.00
_cell.angle_gamma   90.00
#
_symmetry.space_group_name_H-M   'P 1'
#
loop_
_entity.id
_entity.type
_entity.pdbx_description
1 polymer ?
#
loop_
_entity_poly.entity_id
_entity_poly.type
_entity_poly.pdbx_seq_one_letter_code
_entity_poly.pdbx_strand_id
1 'polypeptide(L)'
;MEKSWKSRLNAGLNAGLKTIESEHGKAASFFLAMAIVFFFLFGFLGSTVIYSMATWNEIPVVVQSSERINTVKSGIHFNTDIFIEIDGKKGNQVITTNSNFAKGSTIMVYYDGKNFDSIFYDDNIWNNIFMVTGIFVFDFCIVYVYYKYRKFKKRENGNE
;
A
#
# COMPACT_ATOMS: atom_id res chain seq x y z
N MET A 1 -21.34 31.50 12.65
CA MET A 1 -20.25 30.86 13.41
C MET A 1 -19.30 30.01 12.55
N GLU A 2 -19.70 29.51 11.38
CA GLU A 2 -18.86 28.66 10.51
C GLU A 2 -17.61 29.32 9.88
N LYS A 3 -17.61 30.66 9.72
CA LYS A 3 -16.50 31.42 9.10
C LYS A 3 -15.23 31.49 9.98
N SER A 4 -15.36 31.31 11.30
CA SER A 4 -14.25 31.51 12.26
C SER A 4 -13.19 30.41 12.17
N TRP A 5 -13.61 29.15 12.09
CA TRP A 5 -12.68 28.02 12.11
C TRP A 5 -11.93 27.84 10.79
N LYS A 6 -12.63 28.01 9.65
CA LYS A 6 -12.01 28.00 8.30
C LYS A 6 -10.98 29.12 8.14
N SER A 7 -11.23 30.30 8.71
CA SER A 7 -10.29 31.43 8.69
C SER A 7 -9.01 31.11 9.50
N ARG A 8 -9.17 30.59 10.72
CA ARG A 8 -8.05 30.19 11.59
C ARG A 8 -7.18 29.09 10.98
N LEU A 9 -7.81 28.07 10.39
CA LEU A 9 -7.11 26.99 9.67
C LEU A 9 -6.28 27.52 8.50
N ASN A 10 -6.85 28.41 7.68
CA ASN A 10 -6.11 28.98 6.56
C ASN A 10 -4.96 29.90 7.03
N ALA A 11 -5.15 30.66 8.11
CA ALA A 11 -4.10 31.50 8.68
C ALA A 11 -2.91 30.67 9.21
N GLY A 12 -3.19 29.60 9.96
CA GLY A 12 -2.16 28.68 10.44
C GLY A 12 -1.43 27.96 9.31
N LEU A 13 -2.16 27.49 8.30
CA LEU A 13 -1.57 26.83 7.12
C LEU A 13 -0.64 27.78 6.35
N ASN A 14 -1.07 29.02 6.12
CA ASN A 14 -0.27 30.02 5.41
C ASN A 14 1.00 30.39 6.21
N ALA A 15 0.92 30.48 7.53
CA ALA A 15 2.09 30.73 8.37
C ALA A 15 3.12 29.60 8.25
N GLY A 16 2.68 28.33 8.34
CA GLY A 16 3.56 27.17 8.17
C GLY A 16 4.21 27.10 6.79
N LEU A 17 3.44 27.37 5.72
CA LEU A 17 3.96 27.42 4.35
C LEU A 17 5.05 28.49 4.18
N LYS A 18 4.87 29.65 4.81
CA LYS A 18 5.85 30.75 4.75
C LYS A 18 7.15 30.40 5.47
N THR A 19 7.07 29.69 6.60
CA THR A 19 8.25 29.15 7.31
C THR A 19 9.01 28.16 6.43
N ILE A 20 8.32 27.19 5.83
CA ILE A 20 8.92 26.19 4.92
C ILE A 20 9.61 26.86 3.72
N GLU A 21 9.00 27.89 3.13
CA GLU A 21 9.61 28.62 2.02
C GLU A 21 10.85 29.40 2.45
N SER A 22 10.83 30.02 3.65
CA SER A 22 11.97 30.77 4.18
C SER A 22 13.17 29.88 4.52
N GLU A 23 12.94 28.65 4.98
CA GLU A 23 14.00 27.73 5.41
C GLU A 23 14.49 26.81 4.28
N HIS A 24 13.63 26.46 3.31
CA HIS A 24 13.92 25.40 2.33
C HIS A 24 13.75 25.82 0.87
N GLY A 25 13.31 27.05 0.60
CA GLY A 25 13.32 27.68 -0.73
C GLY A 25 12.77 26.79 -1.87
N LYS A 26 13.45 26.80 -3.03
CA LYS A 26 13.06 26.00 -4.22
C LYS A 26 13.12 24.49 -3.97
N ALA A 27 13.95 24.02 -3.05
CA ALA A 27 14.11 22.60 -2.75
C ALA A 27 12.83 22.00 -2.14
N ALA A 28 12.08 22.76 -1.33
CA ALA A 28 10.80 22.32 -0.76
C ALA A 28 9.80 21.89 -1.84
N SER A 29 9.72 22.64 -2.95
CA SER A 29 8.80 22.32 -4.05
C SER A 29 9.21 21.06 -4.83
N PHE A 30 10.52 20.79 -4.93
CA PHE A 30 11.06 19.59 -5.56
C PHE A 30 10.83 18.35 -4.68
N PHE A 31 11.13 18.44 -3.38
CA PHE A 31 10.89 17.34 -2.44
C PHE A 31 9.40 17.01 -2.31
N LEU A 32 8.53 18.02 -2.33
CA LEU A 32 7.08 17.81 -2.28
C LEU A 32 6.56 17.14 -3.56
N ALA A 33 7.10 17.49 -4.74
CA ALA A 33 6.78 16.81 -5.99
C ALA A 33 7.30 15.36 -6.04
N MET A 34 8.52 15.13 -5.57
CA MET A 34 9.09 13.78 -5.44
C MET A 34 8.28 12.90 -4.48
N ALA A 35 7.85 13.46 -3.34
CA ALA A 35 7.00 12.76 -2.38
C ALA A 35 5.71 12.29 -3.06
N ILE A 36 5.01 13.17 -3.78
CA ILE A 36 3.80 12.81 -4.53
C ILE A 36 4.06 11.63 -5.47
N VAL A 37 5.13 11.67 -6.28
CA VAL A 37 5.46 10.58 -7.22
C VAL A 37 5.72 9.25 -6.50
N PHE A 38 6.51 9.26 -5.43
CA PHE A 38 6.77 8.04 -4.66
C PHE A 38 5.51 7.50 -4.00
N PHE A 39 4.64 8.35 -3.46
CA PHE A 39 3.40 7.92 -2.81
C PHE A 39 2.40 7.33 -3.81
N PHE A 40 2.25 7.91 -5.01
CA PHE A 40 1.47 7.28 -6.08
C PHE A 40 2.04 5.93 -6.50
N LEU A 41 3.36 5.78 -6.56
CA LEU A 41 4.01 4.50 -6.89
C LEU A 41 3.71 3.43 -5.81
N PHE A 42 3.87 3.77 -4.53
CA PHE A 42 3.56 2.86 -3.43
C PHE A 42 2.07 2.53 -3.34
N GLY A 43 1.21 3.52 -3.56
CA GLY A 43 -0.24 3.32 -3.66
C GLY A 43 -0.61 2.39 -4.82
N PHE A 44 0.01 2.57 -5.99
CA PHE A 44 -0.20 1.70 -7.15
C PHE A 44 0.22 0.26 -6.86
N LEU A 45 1.46 0.05 -6.37
CA LEU A 45 1.98 -1.28 -6.04
C LEU A 45 1.18 -1.98 -4.93
N GLY A 46 0.71 -1.25 -3.94
CA GLY A 46 -0.16 -1.82 -2.90
C GLY A 46 -1.59 -2.09 -3.40
N SER A 47 -2.09 -1.26 -4.30
CA SER A 47 -3.44 -1.41 -4.88
C SER A 47 -3.56 -2.64 -5.77
N THR A 48 -2.50 -3.09 -6.43
CA THR A 48 -2.54 -4.32 -7.23
C THR A 48 -2.76 -5.56 -6.36
N VAL A 49 -2.13 -5.62 -5.18
CA VAL A 49 -2.33 -6.71 -4.21
C VAL A 49 -3.78 -6.72 -3.72
N ILE A 50 -4.31 -5.56 -3.30
CA ILE A 50 -5.71 -5.45 -2.84
C ILE A 50 -6.70 -5.74 -3.97
N TYR A 51 -6.42 -5.28 -5.19
CA TYR A 51 -7.24 -5.56 -6.35
C TYR A 51 -7.29 -7.07 -6.66
N SER A 52 -6.14 -7.75 -6.62
CA SER A 52 -6.09 -9.20 -6.77
C SER A 52 -6.90 -9.88 -5.68
N MET A 53 -6.78 -9.48 -4.42
CA MET A 53 -7.61 -10.03 -3.33
C MET A 53 -9.11 -9.83 -3.53
N ALA A 54 -9.52 -8.68 -4.06
CA ALA A 54 -10.93 -8.35 -4.26
C ALA A 54 -11.57 -9.05 -5.47
N THR A 55 -10.75 -9.46 -6.44
CA THR A 55 -11.23 -10.00 -7.72
C THR A 55 -10.97 -11.49 -7.89
N TRP A 56 -10.02 -12.04 -7.14
CA TRP A 56 -9.65 -13.44 -7.24
C TRP A 56 -10.50 -14.30 -6.30
N ASN A 57 -10.65 -15.56 -6.67
CA ASN A 57 -11.43 -16.49 -5.88
C ASN A 57 -10.58 -17.06 -4.76
N GLU A 58 -11.16 -17.12 -3.57
CA GLU A 58 -10.54 -17.80 -2.43
C GLU A 58 -10.86 -19.31 -2.53
N ILE A 59 -9.81 -20.13 -2.56
CA ILE A 59 -9.93 -21.59 -2.70
C ILE A 59 -9.24 -22.31 -1.55
N PRO A 60 -9.80 -23.45 -1.09
CA PRO A 60 -9.12 -24.30 -0.11
C PRO A 60 -8.03 -25.14 -0.77
N VAL A 61 -6.86 -25.20 -0.14
CA VAL A 61 -5.73 -26.04 -0.57
C VAL A 61 -5.17 -26.83 0.60
N VAL A 62 -4.57 -27.99 0.33
CA VAL A 62 -4.04 -28.88 1.36
C VAL A 62 -2.54 -28.73 1.46
N VAL A 63 -2.04 -28.48 2.67
CA VAL A 63 -0.60 -28.35 2.93
C VAL A 63 0.06 -29.73 2.89
N GLN A 64 1.07 -29.88 2.03
CA GLN A 64 1.86 -31.10 1.89
C GLN A 64 3.12 -31.07 2.77
N SER A 65 3.75 -29.91 2.87
CA SER A 65 4.97 -29.67 3.65
C SER A 65 5.08 -28.18 3.98
N SER A 66 5.84 -27.84 5.03
CA SER A 66 6.15 -26.46 5.40
C SER A 66 7.58 -26.44 5.94
N GLU A 67 8.47 -25.80 5.21
CA GLU A 67 9.90 -25.73 5.55
C GLU A 67 10.29 -24.31 5.95
N ARG A 68 10.93 -24.20 7.12
CA ARG A 68 11.39 -22.92 7.64
C ARG A 68 12.59 -22.41 6.86
N ILE A 69 12.51 -21.16 6.41
CA ILE A 69 13.58 -20.41 5.76
C ILE A 69 13.96 -19.24 6.66
N ASN A 70 15.23 -19.18 7.03
CA ASN A 70 15.79 -18.03 7.71
C ASN A 70 16.44 -17.11 6.67
N THR A 71 15.87 -15.92 6.50
CA THR A 71 16.44 -14.90 5.62
C THR A 71 17.17 -13.86 6.44
N VAL A 72 18.34 -13.42 5.97
CA VAL A 72 19.20 -12.46 6.69
C VAL A 72 18.54 -11.08 6.84
N LYS A 73 17.59 -10.72 5.95
CA LYS A 73 16.95 -9.40 5.90
C LYS A 73 15.48 -9.36 6.33
N SER A 74 14.69 -10.39 6.03
CA SER A 74 13.23 -10.35 6.20
C SER A 74 12.71 -11.25 7.33
N GLY A 75 13.60 -11.94 8.04
CA GLY A 75 13.27 -12.74 9.22
C GLY A 75 12.96 -14.20 8.87
N ILE A 76 12.05 -14.79 9.65
CA ILE A 76 11.64 -16.19 9.51
C ILE A 76 10.47 -16.25 8.54
N HIS A 77 10.64 -17.01 7.47
CA HIS A 77 9.57 -17.37 6.54
C HIS A 77 9.43 -18.89 6.45
N PHE A 78 8.39 -19.35 5.79
CA PHE A 78 8.14 -20.75 5.52
C PHE A 78 7.82 -20.93 4.04
N ASN A 79 8.54 -21.81 3.36
CA ASN A 79 8.09 -22.31 2.07
C ASN A 79 7.12 -23.46 2.34
N THR A 80 5.87 -23.23 1.99
CA THR A 80 4.78 -24.17 2.20
C THR A 80 4.41 -24.80 0.85
N ASP A 81 4.63 -26.11 0.73
CA ASP A 81 4.15 -26.88 -0.41
C ASP A 81 2.66 -27.12 -0.24
N ILE A 82 1.87 -26.71 -1.23
CA ILE A 82 0.42 -26.87 -1.26
C ILE A 82 0.01 -27.77 -2.42
N PHE A 83 -1.01 -28.58 -2.18
CA PHE A 83 -1.71 -29.37 -3.18
C PHE A 83 -3.04 -28.69 -3.51
N ILE A 84 -3.29 -28.52 -4.79
CA ILE A 84 -4.43 -27.81 -5.35
C ILE A 84 -5.25 -28.78 -6.19
N GLU A 85 -6.56 -28.82 -5.96
CA GLU A 85 -7.52 -29.57 -6.78
C GLU A 85 -8.71 -28.68 -7.11
N ILE A 86 -8.85 -28.30 -8.39
CA ILE A 86 -9.93 -27.44 -8.90
C ILE A 86 -10.48 -28.07 -10.17
N ASP A 87 -11.79 -28.33 -10.22
CA ASP A 87 -12.48 -28.90 -11.38
C ASP A 87 -11.79 -30.15 -11.97
N GLY A 88 -11.26 -31.01 -11.10
CA GLY A 88 -10.55 -32.24 -11.46
C GLY A 88 -9.11 -32.05 -11.94
N LYS A 89 -8.62 -30.81 -12.06
CA LYS A 89 -7.20 -30.53 -12.30
C LYS A 89 -6.44 -30.51 -10.98
N LYS A 90 -5.29 -31.18 -10.97
CA LYS A 90 -4.42 -31.32 -9.80
C LYS A 90 -3.08 -30.66 -10.05
N GLY A 91 -2.55 -29.98 -9.04
CA GLY A 91 -1.26 -29.32 -9.12
C GLY A 91 -0.61 -29.18 -7.75
N ASN A 92 0.70 -28.96 -7.76
CA ASN A 92 1.46 -28.60 -6.57
C ASN A 92 2.09 -27.24 -6.79
N GLN A 93 2.21 -26.48 -5.71
CA GLN A 93 2.87 -25.18 -5.74
C GLN A 93 3.53 -24.89 -4.41
N VAL A 94 4.55 -24.04 -4.46
CA VAL A 94 5.23 -23.53 -3.27
C VAL A 94 4.79 -22.10 -3.06
N ILE A 95 4.27 -21.80 -1.87
CA ILE A 95 3.99 -20.43 -1.44
C ILE A 95 4.95 -20.06 -0.30
N THR A 96 5.34 -18.79 -0.23
CA THR A 96 6.14 -18.28 0.89
C THR A 96 5.22 -17.56 1.87
N THR A 97 5.29 -17.95 3.14
CA THR A 97 4.41 -17.47 4.21
C THR A 97 5.24 -17.06 5.43
N ASN A 98 4.65 -16.33 6.36
CA ASN A 98 5.19 -16.05 7.69
C ASN A 98 4.67 -17.06 8.74
N SER A 99 3.69 -17.87 8.36
CA SER A 99 3.00 -18.83 9.22
C SER A 99 3.50 -20.25 8.97
N ASN A 100 3.79 -20.99 10.05
CA ASN A 100 4.10 -22.42 9.93
C ASN A 100 2.83 -23.25 9.90
N PHE A 101 2.52 -23.85 8.74
CA PHE A 101 1.34 -24.69 8.60
C PHE A 101 1.66 -26.16 8.85
N ALA A 102 0.74 -26.86 9.53
CA ALA A 102 0.84 -28.29 9.73
C ALA A 102 0.55 -29.04 8.42
N LYS A 103 1.31 -30.11 8.16
CA LYS A 103 1.01 -31.02 7.06
C LYS A 103 -0.40 -31.60 7.19
N GLY A 104 -1.14 -31.63 6.08
CA GLY A 104 -2.53 -32.07 6.00
C GLY A 104 -3.56 -31.00 6.40
N SER A 105 -3.13 -29.85 6.90
CA SER A 105 -4.05 -28.73 7.16
C SER A 105 -4.58 -28.16 5.84
N THR A 106 -5.80 -27.64 5.90
CA THR A 106 -6.40 -26.89 4.79
C THR A 106 -6.23 -25.41 5.06
N ILE A 107 -5.69 -24.68 4.10
CA ILE A 107 -5.56 -23.23 4.14
C ILE A 107 -6.28 -22.62 2.93
N MET A 108 -6.65 -21.36 3.05
CA MET A 108 -7.28 -20.62 1.96
C MET A 108 -6.24 -19.81 1.21
N VAL A 109 -6.25 -19.88 -0.11
CA VAL A 109 -5.34 -19.11 -0.98
C VAL A 109 -6.15 -18.43 -2.09
N TYR A 110 -5.58 -17.39 -2.70
CA TYR A 110 -6.22 -16.66 -3.77
C TYR A 110 -5.80 -17.21 -5.14
N TYR A 111 -6.77 -17.47 -6.00
CA TYR A 111 -6.57 -18.02 -7.34
C TYR A 111 -7.27 -17.17 -8.41
N ASP A 112 -6.53 -16.87 -9.48
CA ASP A 112 -6.99 -16.02 -10.59
C ASP A 112 -7.97 -16.71 -11.56
N GLY A 113 -8.23 -18.01 -11.37
CA GLY A 113 -9.12 -18.80 -12.22
C GLY A 113 -8.45 -19.34 -13.49
N LYS A 114 -7.15 -19.08 -13.72
CA LYS A 114 -6.48 -19.42 -15.00
C LYS A 114 -5.28 -20.31 -14.81
N ASN A 115 -4.31 -19.92 -13.98
CA ASN A 115 -3.03 -20.62 -13.86
C ASN A 115 -2.67 -20.88 -12.40
N PHE A 116 -2.21 -22.09 -12.07
CA PHE A 116 -1.78 -22.36 -10.69
C PHE A 116 -0.60 -21.46 -10.31
N ASP A 117 0.32 -21.17 -11.22
CA ASP A 117 1.46 -20.26 -10.97
C ASP A 117 1.07 -18.85 -10.47
N SER A 118 -0.18 -18.41 -10.67
CA SER A 118 -0.67 -17.14 -10.13
C SER A 118 -1.01 -17.18 -8.65
N ILE A 119 -1.20 -18.36 -8.03
CA ILE A 119 -1.72 -18.48 -6.66
C ILE A 119 -0.85 -17.69 -5.69
N PHE A 120 -1.52 -16.88 -4.87
CA PHE A 120 -0.86 -16.14 -3.81
C PHE A 120 -1.58 -16.33 -2.48
N TYR A 121 -0.82 -16.12 -1.41
CA TYR A 121 -1.29 -16.15 -0.04
C TYR A 121 -0.72 -14.93 0.69
N ASP A 122 -1.52 -14.30 1.54
CA ASP A 122 -1.11 -13.15 2.34
C ASP A 122 -1.56 -13.33 3.79
N ASP A 123 -0.59 -13.43 4.70
CA ASP A 123 -0.83 -13.53 6.15
C ASP A 123 -1.39 -12.23 6.75
N ASN A 124 -1.25 -11.09 6.06
CA ASN A 124 -1.44 -9.77 6.63
C ASN A 124 -2.35 -8.88 5.77
N ILE A 125 -3.42 -9.45 5.23
CA ILE A 125 -4.40 -8.77 4.38
C ILE A 125 -4.86 -7.44 4.98
N TRP A 126 -5.29 -7.46 6.25
CA TRP A 126 -5.78 -6.25 6.91
C TRP A 126 -4.70 -5.17 7.05
N ASN A 127 -3.47 -5.56 7.39
CA ASN A 127 -2.36 -4.63 7.46
C ASN A 127 -2.06 -4.01 6.10
N ASN A 128 -2.10 -4.80 5.02
CA ASN A 128 -1.94 -4.31 3.65
C ASN A 128 -3.07 -3.34 3.27
N ILE A 129 -4.33 -3.66 3.58
CA ILE A 129 -5.46 -2.76 3.37
C ILE A 129 -5.27 -1.44 4.13
N PHE A 130 -4.91 -1.50 5.41
CA PHE A 130 -4.69 -0.29 6.22
C PHE A 130 -3.52 0.54 5.72
N MET A 131 -2.40 -0.10 5.35
CA MET A 131 -1.22 0.58 4.83
C MET A 131 -1.54 1.31 3.52
N VAL A 132 -2.18 0.63 2.56
CA VAL A 132 -2.53 1.23 1.26
C VAL A 132 -3.57 2.34 1.42
N THR A 133 -4.59 2.13 2.24
CA THR A 133 -5.58 3.17 2.54
C THR A 133 -4.92 4.38 3.20
N GLY A 134 -4.01 4.15 4.15
CA GLY A 134 -3.23 5.19 4.82
C GLY A 134 -2.38 6.00 3.83
N ILE A 135 -1.73 5.32 2.89
CA ILE A 135 -0.96 5.97 1.81
C ILE A 135 -1.85 6.89 0.98
N PHE A 136 -3.04 6.44 0.56
CA PHE A 136 -3.96 7.28 -0.23
C PHE A 136 -4.48 8.49 0.54
N VAL A 137 -4.82 8.33 1.83
CA VAL A 137 -5.24 9.45 2.68
C VAL A 137 -4.11 10.47 2.85
N PHE A 138 -2.89 9.98 3.08
CA PHE A 138 -1.72 10.84 3.23
C PHE A 138 -1.38 11.57 1.92
N ASP A 139 -1.48 10.89 0.79
CA ASP A 139 -1.24 11.46 -0.54
C ASP A 139 -2.24 12.57 -0.86
N PHE A 140 -3.53 12.35 -0.56
CA PHE A 140 -4.55 13.39 -0.66
C PHE A 140 -4.21 14.62 0.21
N CYS A 141 -3.70 14.42 1.43
CA CYS A 141 -3.26 15.50 2.30
C CYS A 141 -2.08 16.27 1.69
N ILE A 142 -1.07 15.57 1.16
CA ILE A 142 0.09 16.19 0.51
C ILE A 142 -0.32 17.00 -0.71
N VAL A 143 -1.13 16.43 -1.60
CA VAL A 143 -1.62 17.12 -2.81
C VAL A 143 -2.42 18.37 -2.42
N TYR A 144 -3.23 18.28 -1.37
CA TYR A 144 -3.97 19.44 -0.84
C TYR A 144 -3.03 20.54 -0.32
N VAL A 145 -1.98 20.18 0.44
CA VAL A 145 -0.96 21.12 0.91
C VAL A 145 -0.20 21.74 -0.27
N TYR A 146 0.19 20.95 -1.27
CA TYR A 146 0.85 21.42 -2.49
C TYR A 146 -0.02 22.42 -3.27
N TYR A 147 -1.31 22.10 -3.44
CA TYR A 147 -2.28 23.01 -4.06
C TYR A 147 -2.36 24.34 -3.30
N LYS A 148 -2.44 24.30 -1.97
CA LYS A 148 -2.46 25.50 -1.13
C LYS A 148 -1.18 26.31 -1.24
N TYR A 149 -0.02 25.65 -1.25
CA TYR A 149 1.28 26.29 -1.47
C TYR A 149 1.35 27.01 -2.82
N ARG A 150 0.96 26.33 -3.91
CA ARG A 150 0.88 26.94 -5.26
C ARG A 150 -0.04 28.17 -5.28
N LYS A 151 -1.19 28.11 -4.61
CA LYS A 151 -2.14 29.23 -4.52
C LYS A 151 -1.59 30.40 -3.70
N PHE A 152 -0.91 30.13 -2.59
CA PHE A 152 -0.24 31.14 -1.78
C PHE A 152 0.84 31.88 -2.61
N LYS A 153 1.71 31.13 -3.29
CA LYS A 153 2.80 31.70 -4.11
C LYS A 153 2.30 32.56 -5.28
N LYS A 154 1.17 32.19 -5.91
CA LYS A 154 0.54 33.02 -6.95
C LYS A 154 0.11 34.39 -6.44
N ARG A 155 -0.41 34.45 -5.20
CA ARG A 155 -0.85 35.70 -4.55
C ARG A 155 0.31 36.57 -4.13
N GLU A 156 1.39 35.98 -3.63
CA GLU A 156 2.59 36.72 -3.22
C GLU A 156 3.34 37.31 -4.44
N ASN A 157 3.32 36.61 -5.58
CA ASN A 157 3.92 37.08 -6.83
C ASN A 157 3.05 38.08 -7.63
N GLY A 158 1.90 38.53 -7.10
CA GLY A 158 1.05 39.55 -7.73
C GLY A 158 0.33 39.12 -9.01
N ASN A 159 0.14 37.81 -9.24
CA ASN A 159 -0.51 37.27 -10.45
C ASN A 159 -2.02 36.93 -10.26
N GLU A 160 -2.70 37.62 -9.36
CA GLU A 160 -4.19 37.66 -9.27
C GLU A 160 -4.67 39.10 -9.23
#